data_AF-A0AAU4T876-F1
#
_entry.id   AF-A0AAU4T876-F1
#
_cell.length_a   1.000
_cell.length_b   1.000
_cell.length_c   1.000
_cell.angle_alpha   90.00
_cell.angle_beta   90.00
_cell.angle_gamma   90.00
#
_symmetry.space_group_name_H-M   'P 1'
#
loop_
_entity.id
_entity.type
_entity.pdbx_description
1 polymer ?
#
loop_
_entity_poly.entity_id
_entity_poly.type
_entity_poly.pdbx_seq_one_letter_code
_entity_poly.pdbx_strand_id
1 'polypeptide(L)'
;MRVRVRAGRMQALAGRAWAVPTAWVVRRASAARRDAGMVTSEYAMGLIAAVGFAALLYEVVTSGQVKGALQDIVERALNGQF
;
A
#
# COMPACT_ATOMS: atom_id res chain seq x y z
N MET A 1 -72.08 0.81 39.41
CA MET A 1 -71.20 1.39 38.36
C MET A 1 -69.78 1.46 38.91
N ARG A 2 -68.90 0.49 38.60
CA ARG A 2 -67.51 0.45 39.11
C ARG A 2 -66.54 0.73 37.96
N VAL A 3 -65.82 1.85 38.05
CA VAL A 3 -64.73 2.23 37.14
C VAL A 3 -63.51 1.36 37.45
N ARG A 4 -63.01 0.60 36.47
CA ARG A 4 -61.69 -0.05 36.54
C ARG A 4 -60.68 0.73 35.73
N VAL A 5 -59.82 1.49 36.40
CA VAL A 5 -58.59 2.03 35.81
C VAL A 5 -57.60 0.87 35.68
N ARG A 6 -57.35 0.41 34.45
CA ARG A 6 -56.35 -0.62 34.16
C ARG A 6 -55.02 0.05 33.84
N ALA A 7 -54.23 0.33 34.88
CA ALA A 7 -52.81 0.61 34.73
C ALA A 7 -52.11 -0.69 34.29
N GLY A 8 -51.89 -0.84 32.99
CA GLY A 8 -51.33 -2.03 32.36
C GLY A 8 -49.97 -1.74 31.72
N ARG A 9 -48.93 -2.01 32.50
CA ARG A 9 -47.51 -2.20 32.12
C ARG A 9 -47.31 -2.65 30.67
N MET A 10 -46.39 -2.00 29.94
CA MET A 10 -45.19 -2.63 29.36
C MET A 10 -44.44 -1.64 28.46
N GLN A 11 -43.71 -0.72 29.11
CA GLN A 11 -42.44 -0.26 28.60
C GLN A 11 -41.48 -1.46 28.63
N ALA A 12 -40.84 -1.80 27.51
CA ALA A 12 -39.51 -2.42 27.41
C ALA A 12 -39.37 -3.21 26.09
N LEU A 13 -39.28 -2.51 24.96
CA LEU A 13 -38.58 -3.05 23.78
C LEU A 13 -37.46 -2.11 23.28
N ALA A 14 -37.23 -0.99 23.97
CA ALA A 14 -36.06 -0.15 23.77
C ALA A 14 -34.89 -0.74 24.56
N GLY A 15 -34.18 -1.73 24.01
CA GLY A 15 -33.09 -2.33 24.78
C GLY A 15 -32.22 -3.38 24.11
N ARG A 16 -32.41 -3.70 22.82
CA ARG A 16 -31.32 -4.36 22.06
C ARG A 16 -30.31 -3.29 21.70
N ALA A 17 -29.54 -2.89 22.71
CA ALA A 17 -28.28 -2.23 22.52
C ALA A 17 -27.54 -2.98 21.41
N TRP A 18 -27.22 -2.24 20.35
CA TRP A 18 -26.41 -2.61 19.20
C TRP A 18 -24.96 -2.91 19.62
N ALA A 19 -24.76 -3.66 20.71
CA ALA A 19 -23.44 -3.94 21.25
C ALA A 19 -22.65 -4.72 20.21
N VAL A 20 -21.85 -3.99 19.42
CA VAL A 20 -20.86 -4.58 18.52
C VAL A 20 -19.89 -5.27 19.46
N PRO A 21 -19.76 -6.60 19.43
CA PRO A 21 -18.89 -7.27 20.38
C PRO A 21 -17.49 -6.69 20.18
N THR A 22 -16.80 -6.31 21.25
CA THR A 22 -15.44 -5.75 21.19
C THR A 22 -14.49 -6.62 20.37
N ALA A 23 -14.70 -7.94 20.38
CA ALA A 23 -14.02 -8.89 19.51
C ALA A 23 -14.17 -8.60 18.00
N TRP A 24 -15.35 -8.17 17.54
CA TRP A 24 -15.57 -7.77 16.14
C TRP A 24 -14.81 -6.48 15.79
N VAL A 25 -14.76 -5.52 16.71
CA VAL A 25 -14.00 -4.28 16.53
C VAL A 25 -12.50 -4.58 16.45
N VAL A 26 -11.98 -5.39 17.37
CA VAL A 26 -10.57 -5.79 17.41
C VAL A 26 -10.16 -6.59 16.17
N ARG A 27 -11.00 -7.53 15.72
CA ARG A 27 -10.72 -8.35 14.53
C ARG A 27 -10.71 -7.50 13.26
N ARG A 28 -11.62 -6.53 13.14
CA ARG A 28 -11.67 -5.59 12.02
C ARG A 28 -10.49 -4.64 12.01
N ALA A 29 -10.10 -4.12 13.17
CA ALA A 29 -8.90 -3.29 13.31
C ALA A 29 -7.62 -4.05 12.93
N SER A 30 -7.54 -5.34 13.29
CA SER A 30 -6.40 -6.20 12.95
C SER A 30 -6.33 -6.50 11.45
N ALA A 31 -7.47 -6.72 10.79
CA ALA A 31 -7.55 -6.88 9.34
C ALA A 31 -7.13 -5.60 8.59
N ALA A 32 -7.65 -4.44 9.02
CA ALA A 32 -7.27 -3.15 8.43
C ALA A 32 -5.77 -2.85 8.56
N ARG A 33 -5.12 -3.28 9.65
CA ARG A 33 -3.65 -3.18 9.80
C ARG A 33 -2.87 -4.13 8.88
N ARG A 34 -3.41 -5.29 8.53
CA ARG A 34 -2.80 -6.19 7.54
C ARG A 34 -2.93 -5.63 6.13
N ASP A 35 -4.06 -5.01 5.82
CA ASP A 35 -4.29 -4.36 4.51
C ASP A 35 -3.42 -3.11 4.32
N ALA A 36 -3.14 -2.36 5.39
CA ALA A 36 -2.18 -1.25 5.36
C ALA A 36 -0.75 -1.71 4.97
N GLY A 37 -0.38 -2.94 5.35
CA GLY A 37 0.87 -3.57 4.95
C GLY A 37 0.90 -3.99 3.47
N MET A 38 -0.22 -4.47 2.92
CA MET A 38 -0.31 -4.85 1.50
C MET A 38 -0.06 -3.67 0.57
N VAL A 39 -0.73 -2.53 0.82
CA VAL A 39 -0.58 -1.32 -0.01
C VAL A 39 0.85 -0.76 0.08
N THR A 40 1.45 -0.73 1.28
CA THR A 40 2.82 -0.18 1.45
C THR A 40 3.91 -1.13 0.92
N SER A 41 3.69 -2.46 0.98
CA SER A 41 4.64 -3.47 0.49
C SER A 41 4.74 -3.50 -1.04
N GLU A 42 3.64 -3.23 -1.74
CA GLU A 42 3.60 -3.21 -3.20
C GLU A 42 4.46 -2.07 -3.75
N TYR A 43 4.28 -0.86 -3.23
CA TYR A 43 5.13 0.28 -3.60
C TYR A 43 6.59 0.10 -3.19
N ALA A 44 6.85 -0.53 -2.04
CA ALA A 44 8.21 -0.82 -1.58
C ALA A 44 8.96 -1.76 -2.54
N MET A 45 8.30 -2.83 -3.00
CA MET A 45 8.90 -3.73 -3.99
C MET A 45 9.10 -3.05 -5.34
N GLY A 46 8.18 -2.17 -5.75
CA GLY A 46 8.35 -1.33 -6.94
C GLY A 46 9.62 -0.47 -6.88
N LEU A 47 9.89 0.16 -5.73
CA LEU A 47 11.13 0.92 -5.51
C LEU A 47 12.37 0.05 -5.49
N ILE A 48 12.34 -1.09 -4.81
CA ILE A 48 13.48 -2.03 -4.77
C ILE A 48 13.81 -2.52 -6.19
N ALA A 49 12.80 -2.88 -6.97
CA ALA A 49 12.98 -3.30 -8.35
C ALA A 49 13.55 -2.17 -9.22
N ALA A 50 13.03 -0.95 -9.11
CA ALA A 50 13.51 0.21 -9.86
C ALA A 50 14.96 0.56 -9.52
N VAL A 51 15.31 0.59 -8.22
CA VAL A 51 16.67 0.88 -7.75
C VAL A 51 17.63 -0.24 -8.17
N GLY A 52 17.22 -1.51 -8.04
CA GLY A 52 18.02 -2.65 -8.50
C GLY A 52 18.29 -2.59 -10.00
N PHE A 53 17.27 -2.28 -10.81
CA PHE A 53 17.44 -2.10 -12.24
C PHE A 53 18.35 -0.91 -12.58
N ALA A 54 18.22 0.21 -11.87
CA ALA A 54 19.09 1.37 -12.04
C ALA A 54 20.56 1.03 -11.73
N ALA A 55 20.81 0.23 -10.69
CA ALA A 55 22.16 -0.25 -10.37
C ALA A 55 22.73 -1.14 -11.49
N LEU A 56 21.94 -2.05 -12.05
CA LEU A 56 22.35 -2.86 -13.20
C LEU A 56 22.67 -1.99 -14.43
N LEU A 57 21.85 -1.00 -14.73
CA LEU A 57 22.10 -0.06 -15.83
C LEU A 57 23.37 0.77 -15.59
N TYR A 58 23.63 1.18 -14.35
CA TYR A 58 24.84 1.89 -13.98
C TYR A 58 26.09 1.04 -14.28
N GLU A 59 26.10 -0.23 -13.89
CA GLU A 59 27.20 -1.16 -14.21
C GLU A 59 27.37 -1.34 -15.73
N VAL A 60 26.26 -1.50 -16.48
CA VAL A 60 26.31 -1.60 -17.94
C VAL A 60 26.94 -0.35 -18.56
N VAL A 61 26.46 0.84 -18.19
CA VAL A 61 26.94 2.10 -18.79
C VAL A 61 28.37 2.43 -18.36
N THR A 62 28.78 2.01 -17.16
CA THR A 62 30.14 2.22 -16.66
C THR A 62 31.12 1.11 -17.04
N SER A 63 30.64 0.06 -17.71
CA SER A 63 31.47 -1.03 -18.22
C SER A 63 32.53 -0.55 -19.21
N GLY A 64 33.63 -1.30 -19.31
CA GLY A 64 34.71 -0.99 -20.26
C GLY A 64 34.26 -1.02 -21.72
N GLN A 65 33.31 -1.90 -22.07
CA GLN A 65 32.77 -2.00 -23.44
C GLN A 65 32.01 -0.73 -23.84
N VAL A 66 31.11 -0.24 -22.98
CA VAL A 66 30.34 0.98 -23.26
C VAL A 66 31.24 2.20 -23.25
N LYS A 67 32.18 2.30 -22.29
CA LYS A 67 33.18 3.36 -22.26
C LYS A 67 34.04 3.40 -23.53
N GLY A 68 34.52 2.24 -24.00
CA GLY A 68 35.30 2.14 -25.24
C GLY A 68 34.49 2.59 -26.46
N ALA A 69 33.26 2.11 -26.61
CA ALA A 69 32.40 2.52 -27.71
C ALA A 69 32.11 4.04 -27.70
N LEU A 70 31.85 4.62 -26.51
CA LEU A 70 31.68 6.07 -26.37
C LEU A 70 32.97 6.83 -26.69
N GLN A 71 34.12 6.31 -26.27
CA GLN A 71 35.42 6.91 -26.57
C GLN A 71 35.67 6.92 -28.08
N ASP A 72 35.43 5.82 -28.79
CA ASP A 72 35.56 5.73 -30.25
C ASP A 72 34.66 6.76 -30.96
N ILE A 73 33.41 6.91 -30.49
CA ILE A 73 32.47 7.91 -31.04
C ILE A 73 33.02 9.33 -30.83
N VAL A 74 33.53 9.65 -29.65
CA VAL A 74 34.10 10.96 -29.34
C VAL A 74 35.35 11.22 -30.17
N GLU A 75 36.25 10.25 -30.31
CA GLU A 75 37.45 10.37 -31.12
C GLU A 75 37.12 10.61 -32.59
N ARG A 76 36.16 9.88 -33.16
CA ARG A 76 35.68 10.11 -34.53
C ARG A 76 35.10 11.51 -34.73
N ALA A 77 34.30 11.97 -33.76
CA ALA A 77 33.71 13.31 -33.79
C ALA A 77 34.77 14.42 -33.71
N LEU A 78 35.82 14.24 -32.90
CA LEU A 78 36.93 15.19 -32.79
C LEU A 78 37.82 15.20 -34.04
N ASN A 79 37.99 14.05 -34.69
CA ASN A 79 38.79 13.92 -35.92
C ASN A 79 38.02 14.33 -37.19
N GLY A 80 36.76 14.79 -37.07
CA GLY A 80 35.93 15.22 -38.19
C GLY A 80 35.52 14.09 -39.15
N GLN A 81 35.65 12.83 -38.70
CA GLN A 81 35.36 11.64 -39.49
C GLN A 81 33.95 11.13 -39.15
N PHE A 82 32.96 11.72 -39.81
CA PHE A 82 31.58 11.23 -39.81
C PHE A 82 31.35 10.25 -40.96
#